data_AF-A0A7C6ELA3-F1
#
_entry.id   AF-A0A7C6ELA3-F1
#
_cell.length_a   1.000
_cell.length_b   1.000
_cell.length_c   1.000
_cell.angle_alpha   90.00
_cell.angle_beta   90.00
_cell.angle_gamma   90.00
#
_symmetry.space_group_name_H-M   'P 1'
#
loop_
_entity.id
_entity.type
_entity.pdbx_description
1 polymer ?
#
loop_
_entity_poly.entity_id
_entity_poly.type
_entity_poly.pdbx_seq_one_letter_code
_entity_poly.pdbx_strand_id
1 'polypeptide(L)'
;MKINLLYFATYKQRIGKAQEEIELEKAVKVKELKKLLIEKYPEAGFQQQSTLISVNKEFAFDDDIIPDEAQVAIFPPVSGGEMTEEKSTIIKLTQDKLELEEIMSELILPTTGAACVFLGFVRQITQLKEVRHTSRLEYEAYPEMANEKMLQIADEIRQKWPLVEGIAIIQRIGVLPAKTPTVAIICTAAHRDAGIFEAARYGIDRLKQIVP
;
A
#
# COMPACT_ATOMS: atom_id res chain seq x y z
N MET A 1 24.25 23.17 21.85
CA MET A 1 22.79 23.15 21.79
C MET A 1 22.30 21.86 22.43
N LYS A 2 21.23 21.92 23.21
CA LYS A 2 20.65 20.76 23.88
C LYS A 2 19.31 20.43 23.25
N ILE A 3 19.05 19.17 22.95
CA ILE A 3 17.76 18.73 22.41
C ILE A 3 17.29 17.50 23.15
N ASN A 4 15.96 17.36 23.26
CA ASN A 4 15.33 16.20 23.87
C ASN A 4 14.80 15.28 22.77
N LEU A 5 15.36 14.09 22.67
CA LEU A 5 14.96 13.05 21.73
C LEU A 5 13.88 12.16 22.33
N LEU A 6 12.80 11.93 21.60
CA LEU A 6 11.77 10.95 21.97
C LEU A 6 11.77 9.82 20.96
N TYR A 7 11.82 8.58 21.44
CA TYR A 7 11.78 7.39 20.60
C TYR A 7 10.41 6.73 20.65
N PHE A 8 9.93 6.31 19.48
CA PHE A 8 8.64 5.64 19.33
C PHE A 8 8.80 4.22 18.79
N ALA A 9 7.81 3.38 19.07
CA ALA A 9 7.66 2.03 18.53
C ALA A 9 8.96 1.18 18.58
N THR A 10 9.41 0.67 17.43
CA THR A 10 10.56 -0.25 17.34
C THR A 10 11.86 0.39 17.84
N TYR A 11 12.06 1.69 17.63
CA TYR A 11 13.25 2.39 18.14
C TYR A 11 13.27 2.44 19.66
N LYS A 12 12.13 2.73 20.30
CA LYS A 12 12.01 2.68 21.78
C LYS A 12 12.34 1.29 22.33
N GLN A 13 11.88 0.23 21.66
CA GLN A 13 12.12 -1.15 22.08
C GLN A 13 13.60 -1.55 21.92
N ARG A 14 14.21 -1.24 20.78
CA ARG A 14 15.60 -1.62 20.46
C ARG A 14 16.62 -0.83 21.28
N ILE A 15 16.39 0.47 21.49
CA ILE A 15 17.28 1.34 22.29
C ILE A 15 17.03 1.14 23.80
N GLY A 16 15.85 0.64 24.19
CA GLY A 16 15.51 0.37 25.59
C GLY A 16 15.13 1.60 26.43
N LYS A 17 14.95 2.77 25.80
CA LYS A 17 14.53 4.01 26.47
C LYS A 17 13.53 4.80 25.63
N ALA A 18 12.66 5.54 26.32
CA ALA A 18 11.62 6.36 25.68
C ALA A 18 12.12 7.72 25.23
N GLN A 19 13.12 8.28 25.92
CA GLN A 19 13.69 9.59 25.61
C GLN A 19 15.13 9.72 26.11
N GLU A 20 15.88 10.67 25.56
CA GLU A 20 17.16 11.13 26.08
C GLU A 20 17.42 12.60 25.75
N GLU A 21 18.20 13.27 26.57
CA GLU A 21 18.76 14.58 26.23
C GLU A 21 20.15 14.38 25.60
N ILE A 22 20.41 15.08 24.49
CA ILE A 22 21.75 15.11 23.88
C ILE A 22 22.23 16.54 23.69
N GLU A 23 23.55 16.71 23.78
CA GLU A 23 24.22 17.97 23.55
C GLU A 23 24.99 17.90 22.21
N LEU A 24 24.73 18.86 21.34
CA LEU A 24 25.35 19.00 20.03
C LEU A 24 26.20 20.27 19.98
N GLU A 25 27.37 20.20 19.35
CA GLU A 25 28.32 21.32 19.28
C GLU A 25 27.78 22.52 18.49
N LYS A 26 26.91 22.28 17.51
CA LYS A 26 26.34 23.29 16.62
C LYS A 26 24.92 22.92 16.19
N ALA A 27 24.20 23.90 15.60
CA ALA A 27 22.97 23.66 14.87
C ALA A 27 23.21 22.63 13.76
N VAL A 28 22.43 21.56 13.77
CA VAL A 28 22.48 20.48 12.77
C VAL A 28 21.19 20.41 11.99
N LYS A 29 21.29 19.89 10.77
CA LYS A 29 20.12 19.51 9.98
C LYS A 29 19.55 18.17 10.42
N VAL A 30 18.27 17.94 10.16
CA VAL A 30 17.60 16.65 10.41
C VAL A 30 18.39 15.48 9.80
N LYS A 31 18.92 15.62 8.58
CA LYS A 31 19.73 14.57 7.95
C LYS A 31 21.03 14.25 8.71
N GLU A 32 21.62 15.23 9.37
CA GLU A 32 22.85 15.06 10.15
C GLU A 32 22.54 14.39 11.48
N LEU A 33 21.41 14.75 12.11
CA LEU A 33 20.91 14.04 13.28
C LEU A 33 20.63 12.56 12.96
N LYS A 34 20.00 12.25 11.82
CA LYS A 34 19.78 10.85 11.39
C LYS A 34 21.09 10.06 11.30
N LYS A 35 22.14 10.65 10.70
CA LYS A 35 23.47 10.01 10.63
C LYS A 35 24.04 9.76 12.02
N LEU A 36 23.97 10.75 12.90
CA LEU A 36 24.43 10.62 14.29
C LEU A 36 23.71 9.48 15.02
N LEU A 37 22.40 9.33 14.81
CA LEU A 37 21.60 8.26 15.43
C LEU A 37 21.95 6.87 14.90
N ILE A 38 22.22 6.76 13.59
CA ILE A 38 22.69 5.51 12.97
C ILE A 38 24.03 5.07 13.59
N GLU A 39 24.96 6.02 13.77
CA GLU A 39 26.26 5.75 14.38
C GLU A 39 26.17 5.44 15.88
N LYS A 40 25.31 6.17 16.60
CA LYS A 40 25.15 6.04 18.06
C LYS A 40 24.38 4.79 18.48
N TYR A 41 23.40 4.36 17.69
CA TYR A 41 22.54 3.20 17.96
C TYR A 41 22.44 2.26 16.74
N PRO A 42 23.52 1.54 16.39
CA PRO A 42 23.50 0.61 15.27
C PRO A 42 22.41 -0.46 15.40
N GLU A 43 22.08 -0.87 16.62
CA GLU A 43 21.05 -1.86 16.94
C GLU A 43 19.62 -1.35 16.73
N ALA A 44 19.40 -0.03 16.68
CA ALA A 44 18.08 0.55 16.51
C ALA A 44 17.54 0.36 15.09
N GLY A 45 18.42 0.21 14.09
CA GLY A 45 18.03 0.11 12.67
C GLY A 45 17.44 1.41 12.13
N PHE A 46 18.03 2.55 12.49
CA PHE A 46 17.70 3.82 11.86
C PHE A 46 18.06 3.78 10.38
N GLN A 47 17.23 4.39 9.53
CA GLN A 47 17.44 4.44 8.09
C GLN A 47 17.28 5.89 7.61
N GLN A 48 18.23 6.38 6.83
CA GLN A 48 18.25 7.78 6.39
C GLN A 48 16.95 8.21 5.69
N GLN A 49 16.43 7.36 4.82
CA GLN A 49 15.27 7.67 3.96
C GLN A 49 13.91 7.41 4.62
N SER A 50 13.82 6.43 5.52
CA SER A 50 12.53 5.97 6.07
C SER A 50 12.28 6.39 7.52
N THR A 51 13.32 6.74 8.29
CA THR A 51 13.15 7.30 9.63
C THR A 51 12.49 8.68 9.54
N LEU A 52 11.33 8.83 10.17
CA LEU A 52 10.58 10.08 10.23
C LEU A 52 10.94 10.85 11.50
N ILE A 53 11.09 12.16 11.37
CA ILE A 53 11.43 13.05 12.47
C ILE A 53 10.39 14.16 12.54
N SER A 54 9.92 14.46 13.74
CA SER A 54 9.24 15.72 14.02
C SER A 54 10.08 16.57 14.96
N VAL A 55 10.02 17.89 14.75
CA VAL A 55 10.66 18.92 15.57
C VAL A 55 9.54 19.78 16.13
N ASN A 56 9.44 19.88 17.46
CA ASN A 56 8.40 20.65 18.15
C ASN A 56 6.97 20.30 17.69
N LYS A 57 6.70 19.00 17.49
CA LYS A 57 5.41 18.42 17.06
C LYS A 57 5.04 18.64 15.59
N GLU A 58 5.95 19.16 14.76
CA GLU A 58 5.77 19.28 13.32
C GLU A 58 6.76 18.39 12.58
N PHE A 59 6.33 17.68 11.53
CA PHE A 59 7.23 16.84 10.74
C PHE A 59 8.28 17.71 10.03
N ALA A 60 9.53 17.26 10.07
CA ALA A 60 10.66 17.97 9.51
C ALA A 60 11.33 17.16 8.40
N PHE A 61 11.83 17.86 7.39
CA PHE A 61 12.55 17.32 6.24
C PHE A 61 14.05 17.33 6.49
N ASP A 62 14.79 16.56 5.68
CA ASP A 62 16.22 16.33 5.82
C ASP A 62 17.07 17.61 5.87
N ASP A 63 16.64 18.69 5.23
CA ASP A 63 17.34 19.96 5.19
C ASP A 63 16.92 20.98 6.24
N ASP A 64 15.89 20.69 7.03
CA ASP A 64 15.44 21.56 8.12
C ASP A 64 16.46 21.60 9.26
N ILE A 65 16.62 22.78 9.86
CA ILE A 65 17.54 23.01 10.98
C ILE A 65 16.80 22.73 12.29
N ILE A 66 17.43 21.97 13.17
CA ILE A 66 16.89 21.69 14.50
C ILE A 66 17.21 22.89 15.42
N PRO A 67 16.19 23.55 16.01
CA PRO A 67 16.42 24.63 16.98
C PRO A 67 17.10 24.14 18.26
N ASP A 68 17.73 25.05 19.00
CA ASP A 68 18.15 24.76 20.37
C ASP A 68 16.93 24.50 21.27
N GLU A 69 17.11 23.66 22.29
CA GLU A 69 16.06 23.20 23.22
C GLU A 69 14.87 22.49 22.54
N ALA A 70 15.02 22.09 21.27
CA ALA A 70 13.96 21.44 20.53
C ALA A 70 13.60 20.06 21.11
N GLN A 71 12.30 19.77 21.05
CA GLN A 71 11.78 18.42 21.24
C GLN A 71 11.75 17.71 19.89
N VAL A 72 12.55 16.64 19.75
CA VAL A 72 12.67 15.90 18.50
C VAL A 72 12.11 14.49 18.68
N ALA A 73 10.98 14.19 18.06
CA ALA A 73 10.40 12.86 18.09
C ALA A 73 10.82 12.06 16.86
N ILE A 74 11.30 10.84 17.09
CA ILE A 74 11.85 9.96 16.08
C ILE A 74 10.93 8.74 15.97
N PHE A 75 10.34 8.60 14.80
CA PHE A 75 9.42 7.54 14.48
C PHE A 75 10.08 6.59 13.48
N PRO A 76 9.89 5.28 13.62
CA PRO A 76 10.07 4.42 12.45
C PRO A 76 9.17 4.94 11.31
N PRO A 77 9.42 4.52 10.06
CA PRO A 77 8.49 4.81 8.98
C PRO A 77 7.07 4.56 9.47
N VAL A 78 6.16 5.51 9.19
CA VAL A 78 4.75 5.36 9.55
C VAL A 78 4.32 3.97 9.06
N SER A 79 3.71 3.21 9.96
CA SER A 79 3.31 1.80 9.83
C SER A 79 4.02 0.92 8.77
N GLY A 80 5.10 0.24 9.18
CA GLY A 80 5.26 -1.19 8.88
C GLY A 80 6.36 -1.60 7.89
N GLY A 81 7.53 -2.00 8.42
CA GLY A 81 8.44 -2.98 7.83
C GLY A 81 9.42 -2.51 6.75
N GLU A 82 10.68 -2.94 6.89
CA GLU A 82 11.71 -2.80 5.87
C GLU A 82 11.39 -3.70 4.66
N MET A 83 11.42 -3.13 3.46
CA MET A 83 11.17 -3.79 2.18
C MET A 83 12.24 -4.85 1.86
N THR A 84 11.89 -6.13 2.01
CA THR A 84 12.34 -7.24 1.15
C THR A 84 11.37 -8.43 1.28
N GLU A 85 10.12 -8.26 0.82
CA GLU A 85 9.21 -9.38 0.58
C GLU A 85 8.62 -9.21 -0.83
N GLU A 86 8.61 -10.27 -1.62
CA GLU A 86 8.18 -10.24 -3.02
C GLU A 86 6.75 -9.69 -3.13
N LYS A 87 6.58 -8.62 -3.92
CA LYS A 87 5.27 -8.02 -4.18
C LYS A 87 4.32 -9.04 -4.80
N SER A 88 3.25 -9.38 -4.07
CA SER A 88 2.29 -10.43 -4.45
C SER A 88 1.44 -10.01 -5.66
N THR A 89 1.23 -10.93 -6.61
CA THR A 89 0.39 -10.71 -7.80
C THR A 89 -0.47 -11.93 -8.08
N ILE A 90 -1.79 -11.76 -8.13
CA ILE A 90 -2.74 -12.83 -8.42
C ILE A 90 -3.51 -12.47 -9.68
N ILE A 91 -3.35 -13.27 -10.73
CA ILE A 91 -4.14 -13.18 -11.96
C ILE A 91 -4.94 -14.47 -12.11
N LYS A 92 -6.27 -14.36 -12.19
CA LYS A 92 -7.12 -15.56 -12.22
C LYS A 92 -8.38 -15.37 -13.06
N LEU A 93 -8.58 -16.28 -14.01
CA LEU A 93 -9.89 -16.56 -14.61
C LEU A 93 -10.50 -17.78 -13.92
N THR A 94 -11.76 -17.69 -13.51
CA THR A 94 -12.41 -18.79 -12.78
C THR A 94 -13.91 -18.83 -13.03
N GLN A 95 -14.53 -19.99 -12.88
CA GLN A 95 -15.99 -20.13 -12.79
C GLN A 95 -16.46 -20.13 -11.32
N ASP A 96 -15.54 -20.38 -10.39
CA ASP A 96 -15.78 -20.50 -8.95
C ASP A 96 -16.09 -19.14 -8.32
N LYS A 97 -16.67 -19.18 -7.12
CA LYS A 97 -16.94 -17.95 -6.35
C LYS A 97 -15.65 -17.22 -6.00
N LEU A 98 -15.76 -15.90 -5.87
CA LEU A 98 -14.67 -15.07 -5.39
C LEU A 98 -14.63 -15.15 -3.86
N GLU A 99 -13.78 -16.02 -3.32
CA GLU A 99 -13.54 -16.14 -1.89
C GLU A 99 -12.53 -15.07 -1.45
N LEU A 100 -13.03 -13.88 -1.13
CA LEU A 100 -12.20 -12.70 -0.86
C LEU A 100 -11.25 -12.89 0.31
N GLU A 101 -11.65 -13.67 1.32
CA GLU A 101 -10.82 -13.94 2.49
C GLU A 101 -9.55 -14.72 2.12
N GLU A 102 -9.68 -15.73 1.24
CA GLU A 102 -8.55 -16.50 0.71
C GLU A 102 -7.62 -15.58 -0.11
N ILE A 103 -8.19 -14.84 -1.06
CA ILE A 103 -7.44 -13.92 -1.92
C ILE A 103 -6.70 -12.85 -1.09
N MET A 104 -7.36 -12.27 -0.09
CA MET A 104 -6.75 -11.27 0.79
C MET A 104 -5.62 -11.86 1.62
N SER A 105 -5.75 -13.11 2.08
CA SER A 105 -4.69 -13.78 2.86
C SER A 105 -3.38 -13.94 2.07
N GLU A 106 -3.45 -14.05 0.74
CA GLU A 106 -2.30 -14.13 -0.15
C GLU A 106 -1.71 -12.76 -0.55
N LEU A 107 -2.46 -11.67 -0.36
CA LEU A 107 -2.07 -10.30 -0.71
C LEU A 107 -1.61 -9.46 0.49
N ILE A 108 -1.96 -9.86 1.72
CA ILE A 108 -1.59 -9.14 2.94
C ILE A 108 -0.19 -9.59 3.37
N LEU A 109 0.76 -8.66 3.30
CA LEU A 109 2.09 -8.82 3.87
C LEU A 109 2.10 -8.30 5.32
N PRO A 110 3.12 -8.63 6.13
CA PRO A 110 3.34 -8.02 7.44
C PRO A 110 3.45 -6.48 7.38
N THR A 111 3.80 -5.93 6.21
CA THR A 111 3.87 -4.49 5.96
C THR A 111 2.54 -3.87 5.55
N THR A 112 1.58 -4.66 5.09
CA THR A 112 0.32 -4.16 4.55
C THR A 112 -0.56 -3.56 5.64
N GLY A 113 -0.83 -2.26 5.55
CA GLY A 113 -1.71 -1.52 6.46
C GLY A 113 -3.03 -1.08 5.83
N ALA A 114 -3.18 -1.20 4.50
CA ALA A 114 -4.38 -0.81 3.78
C ALA A 114 -4.64 -1.68 2.55
N ALA A 115 -5.92 -1.87 2.24
CA ALA A 115 -6.39 -2.56 1.05
C ALA A 115 -7.56 -1.80 0.41
N CYS A 116 -7.56 -1.73 -0.91
CA CYS A 116 -8.68 -1.25 -1.72
C CYS A 116 -9.21 -2.40 -2.55
N VAL A 117 -10.52 -2.64 -2.48
CA VAL A 117 -11.20 -3.72 -3.20
C VAL A 117 -12.29 -3.12 -4.07
N PHE A 118 -12.20 -3.34 -5.38
CA PHE A 118 -13.29 -3.11 -6.31
C PHE A 118 -13.96 -4.45 -6.64
N LEU A 119 -15.29 -4.50 -6.54
CA LEU A 119 -16.11 -5.63 -6.97
C LEU A 119 -17.14 -5.18 -8.02
N GLY A 120 -17.15 -5.84 -9.17
CA GLY A 120 -18.20 -5.66 -10.18
C GLY A 120 -19.28 -6.72 -10.04
N PHE A 121 -20.56 -6.32 -10.07
CA PHE A 121 -21.70 -7.22 -9.91
C PHE A 121 -22.58 -7.26 -11.16
N VAL A 122 -23.22 -8.40 -11.42
CA VAL A 122 -24.30 -8.47 -12.42
C VAL A 122 -25.48 -7.64 -11.92
N ARG A 123 -25.81 -6.56 -12.65
CA ARG A 123 -26.96 -5.70 -12.32
C ARG A 123 -28.26 -6.38 -12.71
N GLN A 124 -29.18 -6.52 -11.76
CA GLN A 124 -30.52 -7.04 -12.04
C GLN A 124 -31.36 -6.05 -12.86
N ILE A 125 -31.19 -4.75 -12.60
CA ILE A 125 -31.94 -3.67 -13.23
C ILE A 125 -30.94 -2.79 -13.96
N THR A 126 -31.12 -2.65 -15.27
CA THR A 126 -30.33 -1.70 -16.07
C THR A 126 -31.27 -0.68 -16.67
N GLN A 127 -31.09 0.60 -16.30
CA GLN A 127 -31.77 1.72 -16.95
C GLN A 127 -30.95 2.13 -18.17
N LEU A 128 -31.37 1.66 -19.34
CA LEU A 128 -31.03 2.28 -20.62
C LEU A 128 -32.26 3.08 -21.10
N LYS A 129 -32.46 3.26 -22.41
CA LYS A 129 -33.68 3.90 -22.95
C LYS A 129 -34.98 3.22 -22.45
N GLU A 130 -34.92 1.95 -22.04
CA GLU A 130 -35.99 1.20 -21.38
C GLU A 130 -35.41 0.39 -20.21
N VAL A 131 -36.25 0.10 -19.20
CA VAL A 131 -35.86 -0.71 -18.04
C VAL A 131 -35.74 -2.17 -18.46
N ARG A 132 -34.53 -2.75 -18.33
CA ARG A 132 -34.30 -4.18 -18.56
C ARG A 132 -34.07 -4.92 -17.25
N HIS A 133 -34.73 -6.07 -17.09
CA HIS A 133 -34.53 -7.01 -16.00
C HIS A 133 -33.61 -8.14 -16.46
N THR A 134 -32.37 -8.14 -15.98
CA THR A 134 -31.36 -9.15 -16.31
C THR A 134 -31.34 -10.22 -15.24
N SER A 135 -31.66 -11.47 -15.59
CA SER A 135 -31.59 -12.62 -14.67
C SER A 135 -30.17 -13.18 -14.55
N ARG A 136 -29.41 -13.17 -15.65
CA ARG A 136 -28.03 -13.67 -15.74
C ARG A 136 -27.25 -13.00 -16.87
N LEU A 137 -25.93 -13.05 -16.78
CA LEU A 137 -25.00 -12.74 -17.87
C LEU A 137 -24.10 -13.96 -18.11
N GLU A 138 -23.71 -14.17 -19.36
CA GLU A 138 -22.73 -15.17 -19.74
C GLU A 138 -21.45 -14.45 -20.14
N TYR A 139 -20.36 -14.76 -19.44
CA TYR A 139 -19.06 -14.19 -19.70
C TYR A 139 -18.17 -15.26 -20.33
N GLU A 140 -17.75 -15.02 -21.55
CA GLU A 140 -16.72 -15.83 -22.22
C GLU A 140 -15.40 -15.05 -22.18
N ALA A 141 -14.29 -15.76 -22.17
CA ALA A 141 -12.97 -15.16 -22.27
C ALA A 141 -12.08 -16.06 -23.11
N TYR A 142 -11.14 -15.48 -23.86
CA TYR A 142 -10.03 -16.22 -24.44
C TYR A 142 -8.91 -16.30 -23.38
N PRO A 143 -8.73 -17.43 -22.66
CA PRO A 143 -8.04 -17.40 -21.37
C PRO A 143 -6.57 -16.99 -21.45
N GLU A 144 -5.86 -17.42 -22.49
CA GLU A 144 -4.44 -17.08 -22.70
C GLU A 144 -4.26 -15.56 -22.86
N MET A 145 -5.01 -14.96 -23.79
CA MET A 145 -4.95 -13.51 -24.04
C MET A 145 -5.46 -12.71 -22.85
N ALA A 146 -6.53 -13.14 -22.20
CA ALA A 146 -7.08 -12.45 -21.04
C ALA A 146 -6.08 -12.46 -19.86
N ASN A 147 -5.42 -13.59 -19.58
CA ASN A 147 -4.39 -13.66 -18.55
C ASN A 147 -3.18 -12.77 -18.86
N GLU A 148 -2.70 -12.78 -20.10
CA GLU A 148 -1.59 -11.91 -20.53
C GLU A 148 -1.94 -10.42 -20.34
N LYS A 149 -3.15 -10.02 -20.75
CA LYS A 149 -3.62 -8.63 -20.60
C LYS A 149 -3.87 -8.24 -19.15
N MET A 150 -4.37 -9.14 -18.31
CA MET A 150 -4.49 -8.87 -16.87
C MET A 150 -3.12 -8.72 -16.20
N LEU A 151 -2.14 -9.55 -16.57
CA LEU A 151 -0.77 -9.39 -16.09
C LEU A 151 -0.16 -8.05 -16.53
N GLN A 152 -0.34 -7.67 -17.79
CA GLN A 152 0.06 -6.36 -18.31
C GLN A 152 -0.52 -5.21 -17.45
N ILE A 153 -1.79 -5.30 -17.05
CA ILE A 153 -2.43 -4.29 -16.19
C ILE A 153 -1.77 -4.24 -14.81
N ALA A 154 -1.47 -5.40 -14.21
CA ALA A 154 -0.78 -5.45 -12.91
C ALA A 154 0.61 -4.80 -12.98
N ASP A 155 1.36 -5.04 -14.07
CA ASP A 155 2.66 -4.40 -14.30
C ASP A 155 2.52 -2.88 -14.47
N GLU A 156 1.55 -2.42 -15.27
CA GLU A 156 1.24 -0.99 -15.43
C GLU A 156 0.89 -0.33 -14.10
N ILE A 157 0.09 -0.99 -13.26
CA ILE A 157 -0.24 -0.51 -11.90
C ILE A 157 1.04 -0.39 -11.08
N ARG A 158 1.88 -1.42 -11.05
CA ARG A 158 3.08 -1.43 -10.22
C ARG A 158 4.13 -0.41 -10.66
N GLN A 159 4.19 -0.10 -11.96
CA GLN A 159 5.01 0.99 -12.49
C GLN A 159 4.49 2.36 -12.08
N LYS A 160 3.17 2.58 -12.13
CA LYS A 160 2.54 3.87 -11.78
C LYS A 160 2.49 4.12 -10.27
N TRP A 161 2.32 3.06 -9.48
CA TRP A 161 2.25 3.11 -8.02
C TRP A 161 3.23 2.12 -7.39
N PRO A 162 4.53 2.47 -7.30
CA PRO A 162 5.56 1.59 -6.78
C PRO A 162 5.40 1.22 -5.30
N LEU A 163 4.52 1.88 -4.55
CA LEU A 163 4.22 1.56 -3.16
C LEU A 163 3.09 0.52 -3.00
N VAL A 164 2.43 0.11 -4.09
CA VAL A 164 1.48 -1.01 -4.08
C VAL A 164 2.26 -2.31 -3.92
N GLU A 165 1.90 -3.06 -2.88
CA GLU A 165 2.54 -4.31 -2.44
C GLU A 165 1.86 -5.52 -3.09
N GLY A 166 0.54 -5.65 -2.90
CA GLY A 166 -0.26 -6.73 -3.46
C GLY A 166 -1.20 -6.25 -4.55
N ILE A 167 -1.34 -7.03 -5.63
CA ILE A 167 -2.31 -6.80 -6.71
C ILE A 167 -3.05 -8.10 -6.98
N ALA A 168 -4.39 -8.07 -7.01
CA ALA A 168 -5.18 -9.14 -7.61
C ALA A 168 -6.11 -8.61 -8.69
N ILE A 169 -6.15 -9.32 -9.82
CA ILE A 169 -7.06 -9.08 -10.93
C ILE A 169 -7.72 -10.42 -11.25
N ILE A 170 -8.98 -10.55 -10.86
CA ILE A 170 -9.71 -11.82 -10.96
C ILE A 170 -11.02 -11.56 -11.68
N GLN A 171 -11.27 -12.34 -12.73
CA GLN A 171 -12.49 -12.26 -13.52
C GLN A 171 -13.19 -13.62 -13.50
N ARG A 172 -14.48 -13.60 -13.14
CA ARG A 172 -15.35 -14.76 -13.27
C ARG A 172 -15.92 -14.86 -14.67
N ILE A 173 -15.95 -16.09 -15.17
CA ILE A 173 -16.50 -16.48 -16.47
C ILE A 173 -17.60 -17.52 -16.31
N GLY A 174 -18.35 -17.77 -17.39
CA GLY A 174 -19.52 -18.63 -17.41
C GLY A 174 -20.82 -17.89 -17.09
N VAL A 175 -21.83 -18.66 -16.71
CA VAL A 175 -23.19 -18.15 -16.47
C VAL A 175 -23.33 -17.61 -15.04
N LEU A 176 -23.43 -16.29 -14.91
CA LEU A 176 -23.46 -15.59 -13.64
C LEU A 176 -24.84 -14.95 -13.38
N PRO A 177 -25.56 -15.35 -12.32
CA PRO A 177 -26.84 -14.75 -11.94
C PRO A 177 -26.73 -13.28 -11.54
N ALA A 178 -27.85 -12.57 -11.55
CA ALA A 178 -27.95 -11.23 -10.98
C ALA A 178 -27.42 -11.17 -9.53
N LYS A 179 -26.84 -10.02 -9.16
CA LYS A 179 -26.20 -9.75 -7.84
C LYS A 179 -24.94 -10.59 -7.56
N THR A 180 -24.44 -11.32 -8.55
CA THR A 180 -23.22 -12.12 -8.40
C THR A 180 -21.98 -11.25 -8.66
N PRO A 181 -20.94 -11.30 -7.80
CA PRO A 181 -19.63 -10.75 -8.11
C PRO A 181 -19.05 -11.41 -9.37
N THR A 182 -18.58 -10.58 -10.29
CA THR A 182 -18.06 -10.96 -11.60
C THR A 182 -16.57 -10.64 -11.76
N VAL A 183 -16.09 -9.61 -11.08
CA VAL A 183 -14.70 -9.15 -11.16
C VAL A 183 -14.27 -8.61 -9.81
N ALA A 184 -13.03 -8.89 -9.44
CA ALA A 184 -12.35 -8.27 -8.32
C ALA A 184 -11.04 -7.62 -8.78
N ILE A 185 -10.84 -6.35 -8.43
CA ILE A 185 -9.54 -5.68 -8.48
C ILE A 185 -9.16 -5.32 -7.05
N ILE A 186 -8.01 -5.81 -6.60
CA ILE A 186 -7.52 -5.58 -5.24
C ILE A 186 -6.14 -4.98 -5.32
N CYS A 187 -5.90 -3.90 -4.58
CA CYS A 187 -4.58 -3.31 -4.41
C CYS A 187 -4.32 -3.10 -2.90
N THR A 188 -3.18 -3.59 -2.42
CA THR A 188 -2.77 -3.46 -1.02
C THR A 188 -1.46 -2.67 -0.91
N ALA A 189 -1.26 -2.00 0.22
CA ALA A 189 -0.02 -1.28 0.53
C ALA A 189 0.12 -1.05 2.04
N ALA A 190 1.29 -0.60 2.48
CA ALA A 190 1.53 -0.16 3.84
C ALA A 190 0.58 0.96 4.31
N HIS A 191 0.19 1.85 3.38
CA HIS A 191 -0.72 2.95 3.68
C HIS A 191 -1.79 3.16 2.63
N ARG A 192 -2.91 3.77 3.05
CA ARG A 192 -4.04 4.07 2.17
C ARG A 192 -3.73 5.13 1.10
N ASP A 193 -2.79 6.03 1.38
CA ASP A 193 -2.35 7.12 0.49
C ASP A 193 -1.19 6.71 -0.43
N ALA A 194 -0.79 5.44 -0.40
CA ALA A 194 0.18 4.84 -1.33
C ALA A 194 -0.36 4.64 -2.76
N GLY A 195 -1.53 5.21 -3.08
CA GLY A 195 -2.16 5.14 -4.40
C GLY A 195 -3.06 3.93 -4.64
N ILE A 196 -3.43 3.17 -3.59
CA ILE A 196 -4.25 1.95 -3.73
C ILE A 196 -5.65 2.22 -4.31
N PHE A 197 -6.23 3.40 -4.09
CA PHE A 197 -7.54 3.76 -4.62
C PHE A 197 -7.48 4.02 -6.13
N GLU A 198 -6.49 4.81 -6.54
CA GLU A 198 -6.22 5.14 -7.93
C GLU A 198 -5.80 3.90 -8.72
N ALA A 199 -4.98 3.03 -8.11
CA ALA A 199 -4.55 1.76 -8.66
C ALA A 199 -5.74 0.81 -8.91
N ALA A 200 -6.62 0.62 -7.93
CA ALA A 200 -7.79 -0.24 -8.08
C ALA A 200 -8.76 0.29 -9.16
N ARG A 201 -8.98 1.61 -9.20
CA ARG A 201 -9.78 2.26 -10.24
C ARG A 201 -9.14 2.08 -11.63
N TYR A 202 -7.84 2.32 -11.74
CA TYR A 202 -7.10 2.14 -12.98
C TYR A 202 -7.21 0.69 -13.47
N GLY A 203 -7.06 -0.28 -12.57
CA GLY A 203 -7.16 -1.70 -12.89
C GLY A 203 -8.50 -2.08 -13.52
N ILE A 204 -9.63 -1.64 -12.95
CA ILE A 204 -10.94 -1.94 -13.55
C ILE A 204 -11.16 -1.20 -14.87
N ASP A 205 -10.74 0.06 -14.97
CA ASP A 205 -10.89 0.84 -16.19
C ASP A 205 -10.07 0.23 -17.34
N ARG A 206 -8.84 -0.23 -17.06
CA ARG A 206 -7.99 -0.93 -18.04
C ARG A 206 -8.52 -2.31 -18.39
N LEU A 207 -8.99 -3.08 -17.41
CA LEU A 207 -9.56 -4.41 -17.67
C LEU A 207 -10.69 -4.31 -18.72
N LYS A 208 -11.58 -3.33 -18.59
CA LYS A 208 -12.67 -3.09 -19.55
C LYS A 208 -12.21 -2.59 -20.93
N GLN A 209 -10.98 -2.10 -21.05
CA GLN A 209 -10.43 -1.59 -22.32
C GLN A 209 -9.71 -2.67 -23.13
N ILE A 210 -8.99 -3.57 -22.46
CA ILE A 210 -8.01 -4.44 -23.15
C ILE A 210 -8.19 -5.94 -22.92
N VAL A 211 -8.98 -6.36 -21.93
CA VAL A 211 -9.23 -7.78 -21.67
C VAL A 211 -10.45 -8.21 -22.50
N PRO A 212 -10.29 -9.16 -23.44
CA PRO A 212 -11.35 -9.60 -24.34
C PRO A 212 -12.38 -10.53 -23.66
#